data_AF-A0A961FTU9-F1
#
_entry.id   AF-A0A961FTU9-F1
#
_cell.length_a   1.000
_cell.length_b   1.000
_cell.length_c   1.000
_cell.angle_alpha   90.00
_cell.angle_beta   90.00
_cell.angle_gamma   90.00
#
_symmetry.space_group_name_H-M   'P 1'
#
loop_
_entity.id
_entity.type
_entity.pdbx_description
1 polymer ?
#
loop_
_entity_poly.entity_id
_entity_poly.type
_entity_poly.pdbx_seq_one_letter_code
_entity_poly.pdbx_strand_id
1 'polypeptide(L)'
;MAKKIGIDEIFAVWSIDDAMDLSQIEEAVECNAPFTLEVADGDEFDVPHRDYIFLPPKTSPKRTYVVIHHDRGVASLLPLLTITSLRWNSDREVGHS
;
A
#
# COMPACT_ATOMS: atom_id res chain seq x y z
N MET A 1 22.60 -32.44 7.99
CA MET A 1 21.15 -32.19 8.15
C MET A 1 20.89 -30.77 7.68
N ALA A 2 20.24 -30.60 6.51
CA ALA A 2 19.92 -29.29 5.98
C ALA A 2 18.65 -28.76 6.67
N LYS A 3 18.78 -27.64 7.39
CA LYS A 3 17.63 -26.96 8.00
C LYS A 3 16.90 -26.24 6.88
N LYS A 4 15.72 -26.76 6.51
CA LYS A 4 14.79 -26.15 5.56
C LYS A 4 14.23 -24.90 6.24
N ILE A 5 14.83 -23.75 5.95
CA ILE A 5 14.31 -22.44 6.33
C ILE A 5 13.13 -22.15 5.40
N GLY A 6 11.95 -22.01 6.00
CA GLY A 6 10.71 -21.69 5.30
C GLY A 6 10.83 -20.32 4.66
N ILE A 7 10.35 -20.21 3.43
CA ILE A 7 10.32 -19.01 2.60
C ILE A 7 9.31 -17.96 3.09
N ASP A 8 8.91 -18.00 4.36
CA ASP A 8 7.89 -17.14 4.97
C ASP A 8 8.50 -15.99 5.82
N GLU A 9 9.82 -15.98 6.04
CA GLU A 9 10.50 -15.03 6.93
C GLU A 9 11.35 -13.96 6.20
N ILE A 10 11.10 -13.71 4.90
CA ILE A 10 12.00 -12.84 4.08
C ILE A 10 11.38 -11.47 3.74
N PHE A 11 10.08 -11.24 3.95
CA PHE A 11 9.43 -9.98 3.57
C PHE A 11 9.18 -9.08 4.79
N ALA A 12 10.21 -8.36 5.24
CA ALA A 12 10.14 -7.01 5.86
C ALA A 12 11.34 -6.76 6.78
N VAL A 13 12.55 -6.68 6.21
CA VAL A 13 13.59 -5.83 6.78
C VAL A 13 13.84 -4.69 5.80
N TRP A 14 12.89 -3.75 5.74
CA TRP A 14 13.11 -2.47 5.10
C TRP A 14 13.44 -1.44 6.17
N SER A 15 14.52 -0.72 5.89
CA SER A 15 15.23 0.23 6.75
C SER A 15 14.29 1.20 7.48
N ILE A 16 14.48 1.36 8.79
CA ILE A 16 13.73 2.26 9.70
C ILE A 16 13.95 3.77 9.40
N ASP A 17 14.67 4.13 8.34
CA ASP A 17 15.08 5.52 8.05
C ASP A 17 14.60 6.09 6.70
N ASP A 18 13.66 5.43 5.99
CA ASP A 18 13.15 5.96 4.72
C ASP A 18 11.65 6.26 4.84
N ALA A 19 11.28 7.53 4.77
CA ALA A 19 9.89 7.95 4.66
C ALA A 19 9.21 7.17 3.51
N MET A 20 7.93 6.85 3.65
CA MET A 20 7.16 6.11 2.64
C MET A 20 7.36 6.73 1.24
N ASP A 21 8.06 6.01 0.36
CA ASP A 21 8.29 6.44 -1.01
C ASP A 21 7.14 6.01 -1.93
N LEU A 22 6.79 6.89 -2.87
CA LEU A 22 5.68 6.65 -3.78
C LEU A 22 5.92 5.43 -4.68
N SER A 23 7.18 5.05 -4.95
CA SER A 23 7.51 3.88 -5.75
C SER A 23 7.02 2.57 -5.10
N GLN A 24 6.96 2.50 -3.76
CA GLN A 24 6.42 1.34 -3.06
C GLN A 24 4.90 1.20 -3.29
N ILE A 25 4.19 2.33 -3.29
CA ILE A 25 2.76 2.36 -3.57
C ILE A 25 2.51 2.03 -5.05
N GLU A 26 3.36 2.51 -5.96
CA GLU A 26 3.30 2.14 -7.37
C GLU A 26 3.45 0.64 -7.57
N GLU A 27 4.45 0.02 -6.95
CA GLU A 27 4.68 -1.41 -7.06
C GLU A 27 3.45 -2.20 -6.54
N ALA A 28 2.87 -1.79 -5.42
CA ALA A 28 1.65 -2.40 -4.89
C ALA A 28 0.46 -2.27 -5.86
N VAL A 29 0.32 -1.10 -6.52
CA VAL A 29 -0.69 -0.87 -7.55
C VAL A 29 -0.43 -1.71 -8.81
N GLU A 30 0.83 -1.85 -9.23
CA GLU A 30 1.24 -2.67 -10.37
C GLU A 30 1.06 -4.17 -10.10
N CYS A 31 1.22 -4.61 -8.85
CA CYS A 31 0.96 -5.97 -8.41
C CYS A 31 -0.54 -6.34 -8.54
N ASN A 32 -1.43 -5.34 -8.62
CA ASN A 32 -2.88 -5.52 -8.70
C ASN A 32 -3.43 -6.40 -7.55
N ALA A 33 -2.76 -6.35 -6.40
CA ALA A 33 -3.16 -7.02 -5.17
C ALA A 33 -3.81 -6.01 -4.23
N PRO A 34 -4.80 -6.41 -3.41
CA PRO A 34 -5.39 -5.54 -2.41
C PRO A 34 -4.36 -5.18 -1.34
N PHE A 35 -4.31 -3.91 -0.95
CA PHE A 35 -3.43 -3.42 0.10
C PHE A 35 -4.10 -2.31 0.90
N THR A 36 -3.56 -2.04 2.09
CA THR A 36 -4.02 -1.00 3.00
C THR A 36 -2.89 -0.01 3.26
N LEU A 37 -3.21 1.28 3.22
CA LEU A 37 -2.31 2.36 3.64
C LEU A 37 -2.66 2.80 5.06
N GLU A 38 -1.69 2.82 5.96
CA GLU A 38 -1.81 3.34 7.32
C GLU A 38 -1.17 4.73 7.36
N VAL A 39 -1.85 5.69 7.99
CA VAL A 39 -1.30 7.03 8.22
C VAL A 39 -0.91 7.26 9.68
N ALA A 40 -0.08 8.27 9.92
CA ALA A 40 0.44 8.62 11.24
C ALA A 40 -0.63 8.94 12.29
N ASP A 41 -1.83 9.36 11.86
CA ASP A 41 -2.97 9.62 12.75
C ASP A 41 -3.63 8.31 13.25
N GLY A 42 -3.26 7.16 12.67
CA GLY A 42 -3.83 5.85 12.95
C GLY A 42 -4.98 5.46 12.04
N ASP A 43 -5.37 6.31 11.08
CA ASP A 43 -6.35 5.95 10.05
C ASP A 43 -5.78 4.93 9.04
N GLU A 44 -6.67 4.06 8.56
CA GLU A 44 -6.37 3.03 7.57
C GLU A 44 -7.23 3.23 6.31
N PHE A 45 -6.62 3.08 5.14
CA PHE A 45 -7.25 3.26 3.84
C PHE A 45 -7.07 2.01 2.98
N ASP A 46 -8.17 1.28 2.75
CA ASP A 46 -8.18 0.08 1.90
C ASP A 46 -8.14 0.45 0.41
N VAL A 47 -7.28 -0.23 -0.33
CA VAL A 47 -7.12 -0.13 -1.78
C VAL A 47 -7.31 -1.52 -2.37
N PRO A 48 -8.56 -1.92 -2.70
CA PRO A 48 -8.84 -3.26 -3.20
C PRO A 48 -8.31 -3.49 -4.62
N HIS A 49 -8.24 -2.44 -5.44
CA HIS A 49 -7.63 -2.46 -6.77
C HIS A 49 -7.21 -1.05 -7.21
N ARG A 50 -6.50 -0.95 -8.33
CA ARG A 50 -5.93 0.29 -8.87
C ARG A 50 -6.93 1.44 -9.03
N ASP A 51 -8.19 1.18 -9.38
CA ASP A 51 -9.18 2.26 -9.57
C ASP A 51 -9.54 2.99 -8.27
N TYR A 52 -9.23 2.40 -7.12
CA TYR A 52 -9.42 3.03 -5.81
C TYR A 52 -8.31 4.02 -5.47
N ILE A 53 -7.24 4.10 -6.27
CA ILE A 53 -6.11 4.99 -6.00
C ILE A 53 -5.68 5.75 -7.24
N PHE A 54 -5.59 7.07 -7.10
CA PHE A 54 -4.94 7.93 -8.07
C PHE A 54 -3.53 8.29 -7.59
N LEU A 55 -2.56 7.99 -8.44
CA LEU A 55 -1.17 8.38 -8.28
C LEU A 55 -0.87 9.54 -9.24
N PRO A 56 -0.27 10.64 -8.77
CA PRO A 56 0.14 11.72 -9.65
C PRO A 56 1.17 11.21 -10.68
N PRO A 57 1.09 11.70 -11.93
CA PRO A 57 1.94 11.21 -13.01
C PRO A 57 3.43 11.45 -12.70
N LYS A 58 4.30 10.52 -13.15
CA LYS A 58 5.75 10.55 -12.89
C LYS A 58 6.43 11.85 -13.34
N THR A 59 5.85 12.57 -14.29
CA THR A 59 6.35 13.85 -14.81
C THR A 59 5.98 15.06 -13.94
N SER A 60 5.11 14.88 -12.93
CA SER A 60 4.68 15.97 -12.06
C SER A 60 5.74 16.29 -11.01
N PRO A 61 6.17 17.57 -10.86
CA PRO A 61 7.13 17.97 -9.83
C PRO A 61 6.56 17.93 -8.41
N LYS A 62 5.25 17.68 -8.25
CA LYS A 62 4.53 17.61 -6.97
C LYS A 62 3.99 16.21 -6.72
N ARG A 63 4.91 15.25 -6.65
CA ARG A 63 4.60 13.83 -6.49
C ARG A 63 4.59 13.43 -5.01
N THR A 64 3.84 14.17 -4.20
CA THR A 64 3.91 14.12 -2.73
C THR A 64 2.63 13.65 -2.07
N TYR A 65 1.69 13.10 -2.83
CA TYR A 65 0.37 12.69 -2.35
C TYR A 65 -0.21 11.57 -3.21
N VAL A 66 -1.21 10.88 -2.66
CA VAL A 66 -2.10 9.96 -3.37
C VAL A 66 -3.54 10.34 -3.06
N VAL A 67 -4.48 9.92 -3.92
CA VAL A 67 -5.91 10.11 -3.67
C VAL A 67 -6.58 8.75 -3.63
N ILE A 68 -7.27 8.44 -2.54
CA ILE A 68 -8.02 7.20 -2.35
C ILE A 68 -9.50 7.48 -2.59
N HIS A 69 -10.11 6.70 -3.48
CA HIS A 69 -11.55 6.73 -3.76
C HIS A 69 -12.27 5.68 -2.92
N HIS A 70 -13.36 6.10 -2.28
CA HIS A 70 -14.21 5.23 -1.49
C HIS A 70 -15.50 4.92 -2.25
N ASP A 71 -16.08 3.73 -2.05
CA ASP A 71 -17.37 3.33 -2.62
C ASP A 71 -18.52 4.31 -2.33
N ARG A 72 -18.39 5.10 -1.26
CA ARG A 72 -19.38 6.10 -0.87
C ARG A 72 -19.29 7.41 -1.67
N GLY A 73 -18.43 7.47 -2.70
CA GLY A 73 -18.21 8.66 -3.53
C GLY A 73 -17.39 9.75 -2.84
N VAL A 74 -16.73 9.43 -1.73
CA VAL A 74 -15.80 10.32 -1.03
C VAL A 74 -14.38 10.02 -1.51
N ALA A 75 -13.52 11.03 -1.56
CA ALA A 75 -12.11 10.87 -1.86
C ALA A 75 -11.25 11.44 -0.73
N SER A 76 -10.21 10.70 -0.35
CA SER A 76 -9.23 11.12 0.67
C SER A 76 -7.91 11.46 -0.02
N LEU A 77 -7.42 12.69 0.16
CA LEU A 77 -6.09 13.07 -0.29
C LEU A 77 -5.10 12.79 0.84
N LEU A 78 -4.15 11.88 0.60
CA LEU A 78 -3.16 11.45 1.58
C LEU A 78 -1.79 11.98 1.15
N PRO A 79 -1.19 12.93 1.88
CA PRO A 79 0.21 13.30 1.67
C PRO A 79 1.12 12.09 1.97
N LEU A 80 2.17 11.87 1.18
CA LEU A 80 3.10 10.76 1.42
C LEU A 80 3.74 10.83 2.81
N LEU A 81 3.99 12.05 3.29
CA LEU A 81 4.55 12.30 4.63
C LEU A 81 3.65 11.81 5.77
N THR A 82 2.36 11.62 5.53
CA THR A 82 1.45 11.08 6.54
C THR A 82 1.35 9.57 6.46
N ILE A 83 1.75 8.93 5.36
CA ILE A 83 1.67 7.48 5.20
C ILE A 83 2.86 6.85 5.93
N THR A 84 2.56 6.01 6.91
CA THR A 84 3.57 5.37 7.78
C THR A 84 3.79 3.92 7.42
N SER A 85 2.83 3.27 6.76
CA SER A 85 2.95 1.86 6.36
C SER A 85 2.04 1.49 5.21
N LEU A 86 2.45 0.47 4.45
CA LEU A 86 1.65 -0.25 3.47
C LEU A 86 1.63 -1.72 3.87
N ARG A 87 0.44 -2.32 3.90
CA ARG A 87 0.26 -3.74 4.19
C ARG A 87 -0.53 -4.40 3.08
N TRP A 88 0.02 -5.46 2.50
CA TRP A 88 -0.77 -6.30 1.60
C TRP A 88 -1.85 -7.03 2.37
N ASN A 89 -3.05 -7.04 1.81
CA ASN A 89 -4.15 -7.80 2.37
C ASN A 89 -4.00 -9.23 1.85
N SER A 90 -3.21 -10.05 2.56
CA SER A 90 -2.96 -11.46 2.21
C SER A 90 -4.20 -12.35 2.32
N ASP A 91 -5.35 -11.78 2.66
CA ASP A 91 -6.54 -12.52 3.00
C ASP A 91 -7.79 -11.90 2.36
N ARG A 92 -8.26 -12.54 1.29
CA ARG A 92 -9.68 -12.87 1.22
C ARG A 92 -9.77 -14.36 0.98
N GLU A 93 -9.97 -15.08 2.08
CA GLU A 93 -10.49 -16.43 2.09
C GLU A 93 -11.57 -16.55 1.02
N VAL A 94 -11.28 -17.33 -0.02
CA VAL A 94 -12.28 -17.75 -0.99
C VAL A 94 -13.22 -18.65 -0.19
N GLY A 95 -14.30 -18.07 0.33
CA GLY A 95 -15.42 -18.82 0.88
C GLY A 95 -15.92 -19.78 -0.18
N HIS A 96 -15.43 -21.02 -0.14
CA HIS A 96 -16.04 -22.13 -0.85
C HIS A 96 -17.23 -22.58 -0.01
N SER A 97 -18.38 -22.58 -0.70
CA SER A 97 -19.72 -22.95 -0.24
C SER A 97 -19.81 -24.30 0.45
#